data_AF-A0A2U3AWC6-F1
#
_entry.id   AF-A0A2U3AWC6-F1
#
_cell.length_a   1.000
_cell.length_b   1.000
_cell.length_c   1.000
_cell.angle_alpha   90.00
_cell.angle_beta   90.00
_cell.angle_gamma   90.00
#
_symmetry.space_group_name_H-M   'P 1'
#
loop_
_entity.id
_entity.type
_entity.pdbx_description
1 polymer ?
#
loop_
_entity_poly.entity_id
_entity_poly.type
_entity_poly.pdbx_seq_one_letter_code
_entity_poly.pdbx_strand_id
1 'polypeptide(L)'
;VGPVVSDAPACEGEVTYTWTYTDCAGNSQNYVHRVTIDFADFVLPNNESSTVTCIDDAQTVPTPPSITDNCNNDIIPNGPIVSADPNCIGDKTYTWTYTDCAGNSQDWIYTYSINDDIDPIIVTPASNISIECDGTGNNGAIQTWLDNNGGASASDNCSEVTWTNNYGGTISDCSTPIDVIFTATDACGNSVSTTASYAITDTVPPTIETEASDLTVECDGQGNIADLETWINNNGGTIASDDCSTITWDDDYKGVLTPGCGLTGSAIVSFKATDACGNESISTATFTIVDTTAPVAPSAPADIAYECIADVPAAGDLTAADNCAGDITVTG
;
A
#
# COMPACT_ATOMS: atom_id res chain seq x y z
N VAL A 1 92.82 39.42 -14.75
CA VAL A 1 92.02 38.48 -15.57
C VAL A 1 90.56 38.90 -15.44
N GLY A 2 89.68 38.61 -16.41
CA GLY A 2 88.24 38.89 -16.25
C GLY A 2 87.67 38.23 -14.98
N PRO A 3 86.50 38.66 -14.48
CA PRO A 3 85.94 38.04 -13.30
C PRO A 3 85.64 36.57 -13.56
N VAL A 4 85.82 35.73 -12.55
CA VAL A 4 85.18 34.40 -12.52
C VAL A 4 83.72 34.65 -12.14
N VAL A 5 82.81 34.23 -13.02
CA VAL A 5 81.36 34.36 -12.82
C VAL A 5 80.83 33.05 -12.25
N SER A 6 80.02 33.09 -11.20
CA SER A 6 79.33 31.90 -10.71
C SER A 6 78.25 31.43 -11.70
N ASP A 7 77.82 30.18 -11.56
CA ASP A 7 76.66 29.69 -12.30
C ASP A 7 75.44 30.56 -12.00
N ALA A 8 74.63 30.81 -13.03
CA ALA A 8 73.36 31.49 -12.85
C ALA A 8 72.41 30.60 -12.04
N PRO A 9 71.71 31.14 -11.02
CA PRO A 9 70.69 30.37 -10.32
C PRO A 9 69.59 29.96 -11.30
N ALA A 10 69.05 28.76 -11.11
CA ALA A 10 67.96 28.23 -11.94
C ALA A 10 66.62 28.95 -11.71
N CYS A 11 66.51 29.70 -10.60
CA CYS A 11 65.35 30.52 -10.26
C CYS A 11 65.82 31.81 -9.57
N GLU A 12 65.66 31.94 -8.26
CA GLU A 12 66.20 33.05 -7.49
C GLU A 12 67.60 32.74 -6.97
N GLY A 13 68.39 33.79 -6.75
CA GLY A 13 69.72 33.65 -6.16
C GLY A 13 70.67 34.75 -6.59
N GLU A 14 71.96 34.55 -6.32
CA GLU A 14 72.98 35.54 -6.63
C GLU A 14 73.90 35.06 -7.73
N VAL A 15 74.10 35.89 -8.76
CA VAL A 15 75.25 35.76 -9.65
C VAL A 15 76.39 36.58 -9.06
N THR A 16 77.49 35.91 -8.74
CA THR A 16 78.67 36.54 -8.16
C THR A 16 79.78 36.68 -9.19
N TYR A 17 80.35 37.88 -9.27
CA TYR A 17 81.48 38.21 -10.11
C TYR A 17 82.70 38.42 -9.22
N THR A 18 83.71 37.55 -9.34
CA THR A 18 84.93 37.60 -8.52
C THR A 18 86.14 38.00 -9.34
N TRP A 19 86.74 39.16 -9.05
CA TRP A 19 88.01 39.59 -9.61
C TRP A 19 89.15 39.31 -8.64
N THR A 20 90.13 38.52 -9.06
CA THR A 20 91.37 38.27 -8.30
C THR A 20 92.48 39.17 -8.82
N TYR A 21 93.00 40.03 -7.94
CA TYR A 21 94.19 40.85 -8.20
C TYR A 21 95.39 40.20 -7.53
N THR A 22 96.45 39.95 -8.28
CA THR A 22 97.68 39.35 -7.75
C THR A 22 98.85 40.26 -8.05
N ASP A 23 99.64 40.60 -7.03
CA ASP A 23 100.83 41.42 -7.19
C ASP A 23 102.03 40.59 -7.69
N CYS A 24 103.15 41.26 -7.99
CA CYS A 24 104.36 40.60 -8.51
C CYS A 24 105.10 39.73 -7.47
N ALA A 25 104.70 39.76 -6.20
CA ALA A 25 105.21 38.91 -5.13
C ALA A 25 104.31 37.68 -4.88
N GLY A 26 103.19 37.57 -5.60
CA GLY A 26 102.25 36.45 -5.50
C GLY A 26 101.13 36.64 -4.47
N ASN A 27 100.99 37.82 -3.86
CA ASN A 27 99.89 38.09 -2.94
C ASN A 27 98.61 38.38 -3.73
N SER A 28 97.50 37.73 -3.36
CA SER A 28 96.22 37.90 -4.06
C SER A 28 95.10 38.43 -3.16
N GLN A 29 94.29 39.35 -3.70
CA GLN A 29 93.05 39.84 -3.09
C GLN A 29 91.88 39.67 -4.06
N ASN A 30 90.74 39.22 -3.54
CA ASN A 30 89.49 39.12 -4.30
C ASN A 30 88.59 40.32 -4.06
N TYR A 31 87.98 40.85 -5.12
CA TYR A 31 86.83 41.73 -5.09
C TYR A 31 85.62 40.96 -5.61
N VAL A 32 84.52 40.93 -4.84
CA VAL A 32 83.30 40.18 -5.19
C VAL A 32 82.14 41.15 -5.34
N HIS A 33 81.51 41.16 -6.51
CA HIS A 33 80.23 41.85 -6.75
C HIS A 33 79.11 40.81 -6.86
N ARG A 34 77.94 41.12 -6.31
CA ARG A 34 76.79 40.22 -6.28
C ARG A 34 75.61 40.90 -6.97
N VAL A 35 74.98 40.17 -7.88
CA VAL A 35 73.72 40.55 -8.52
C VAL A 35 72.66 39.57 -8.04
N THR A 36 71.63 40.08 -7.35
CA THR A 36 70.51 39.28 -6.87
C THR A 36 69.43 39.21 -7.95
N ILE A 37 68.99 37.99 -8.25
CA ILE A 37 67.82 37.69 -9.06
C ILE A 37 66.70 37.35 -8.06
N ASP A 38 65.66 38.16 -8.10
CA ASP A 38 64.49 38.14 -7.23
C ASP A 38 63.27 38.30 -8.13
N PHE A 39 62.35 37.33 -8.13
CA PHE A 39 61.21 37.32 -9.03
C PHE A 39 59.97 37.86 -8.32
N ALA A 40 59.22 38.71 -9.03
CA ALA A 40 57.91 39.14 -8.54
C ALA A 40 56.93 37.98 -8.57
N ASP A 41 56.00 37.98 -7.61
CA ASP A 41 54.90 37.01 -7.54
C ASP A 41 54.09 36.99 -8.84
N PHE A 42 53.66 35.80 -9.24
CA PHE A 42 52.85 35.63 -10.45
C PHE A 42 51.39 36.06 -10.18
N VAL A 43 50.64 36.32 -11.25
CA VAL A 43 49.25 36.76 -11.14
C VAL A 43 48.33 35.69 -11.72
N LEU A 44 47.41 35.20 -10.90
CA LEU A 44 46.33 34.33 -11.36
C LEU A 44 45.12 35.14 -11.87
N PRO A 45 44.38 34.61 -12.86
CA PRO A 45 43.05 35.12 -13.18
C PRO A 45 42.08 34.83 -12.03
N ASN A 46 40.90 35.45 -12.09
CA ASN A 46 39.82 35.14 -11.16
C ASN A 46 39.39 33.67 -11.28
N ASN A 47 38.91 33.13 -10.17
CA ASN A 47 38.22 31.83 -10.14
C ASN A 47 37.00 31.87 -11.06
N GLU A 48 36.65 30.71 -11.61
CA GLU A 48 35.54 30.54 -12.55
C GLU A 48 34.47 29.60 -12.00
N SER A 49 33.27 29.68 -12.56
CA SER A 49 32.16 28.80 -12.19
C SER A 49 31.15 28.57 -13.31
N SER A 50 30.34 27.53 -13.17
CA SER A 50 29.16 27.26 -14.00
C SER A 50 28.06 26.53 -13.22
N THR A 51 26.85 26.53 -13.76
CA THR A 51 25.69 25.84 -13.17
C THR A 51 25.28 24.66 -14.03
N VAL A 52 25.01 23.52 -13.41
CA VAL A 52 24.51 22.30 -14.07
C VAL A 52 23.33 21.73 -13.29
N THR A 53 22.48 20.95 -13.96
CA THR A 53 21.31 20.31 -13.33
C THR A 53 21.68 18.99 -12.66
N CYS A 54 22.59 18.22 -13.27
CA CYS A 54 22.98 16.91 -12.74
C CYS A 54 24.43 16.89 -12.26
N ILE A 55 24.70 16.10 -11.22
CA ILE A 55 26.06 15.87 -10.72
C ILE A 55 26.98 15.24 -11.77
N ASP A 56 26.43 14.44 -12.69
CA ASP A 56 27.17 13.79 -13.77
C ASP A 56 27.84 14.79 -14.71
N ASP A 57 27.18 15.93 -14.98
CA ASP A 57 27.76 16.99 -15.82
C ASP A 57 28.94 17.68 -15.13
N ALA A 58 28.91 17.76 -13.79
CA ALA A 58 29.99 18.30 -12.95
C ALA A 58 31.12 17.29 -12.68
N GLN A 59 31.08 16.08 -13.25
CA GLN A 59 32.22 15.14 -13.20
C GLN A 59 33.32 15.48 -14.21
N THR A 60 33.00 16.32 -15.21
CA THR A 60 33.97 16.76 -16.21
C THR A 60 35.02 17.67 -15.56
N VAL A 61 36.28 17.24 -15.58
CA VAL A 61 37.39 18.03 -15.03
C VAL A 61 37.61 19.28 -15.90
N PRO A 62 37.49 20.51 -15.36
CA PRO A 62 37.72 21.72 -16.12
C PRO A 62 39.20 21.87 -16.51
N THR A 63 39.46 22.61 -17.58
CA THR A 63 40.84 22.91 -17.98
C THR A 63 41.31 24.16 -17.22
N PRO A 64 42.39 24.07 -16.43
CA PRO A 64 42.92 25.23 -15.72
C PRO A 64 43.61 26.21 -16.68
N PRO A 65 43.72 27.50 -16.32
CA PRO A 65 44.37 28.51 -17.16
C PRO A 65 45.87 28.25 -17.33
N SER A 66 46.44 28.63 -18.47
CA SER A 66 47.90 28.61 -18.63
C SER A 66 48.51 29.87 -18.02
N ILE A 67 49.42 29.71 -17.07
CA ILE A 67 50.06 30.80 -16.33
C ILE A 67 51.55 30.81 -16.65
N THR A 68 52.11 31.99 -16.89
CA THR A 68 53.56 32.19 -17.03
C THR A 68 54.08 33.11 -15.93
N ASP A 69 55.32 32.90 -15.51
CA ASP A 69 56.03 33.85 -14.65
C ASP A 69 56.40 35.15 -15.40
N ASN A 70 57.00 36.11 -14.70
CA ASN A 70 57.44 37.39 -15.27
C ASN A 70 58.61 37.26 -16.28
N CYS A 71 59.21 36.07 -16.39
CA CYS A 71 60.25 35.72 -17.37
C CYS A 71 59.70 34.88 -18.54
N ASN A 72 58.37 34.77 -18.65
CA ASN A 72 57.67 33.99 -19.68
C ASN A 72 57.92 32.47 -19.59
N ASN A 73 58.32 31.94 -18.44
CA ASN A 73 58.34 30.51 -18.21
C ASN A 73 56.95 30.02 -17.78
N ASP A 74 56.52 28.88 -18.31
CA ASP A 74 55.24 28.28 -17.92
C ASP A 74 55.28 27.76 -16.47
N ILE A 75 54.26 28.11 -15.68
CA ILE A 75 54.02 27.55 -14.34
C ILE A 75 53.05 26.39 -14.48
N ILE A 76 53.51 25.18 -14.19
CA ILE A 76 52.70 23.97 -14.27
C ILE A 76 51.93 23.80 -12.96
N PRO A 77 50.59 23.80 -12.96
CA PRO A 77 49.82 23.59 -11.74
C PRO A 77 49.91 22.15 -11.23
N ASN A 78 49.83 21.99 -9.91
CA ASN A 78 49.60 20.73 -9.25
C ASN A 78 48.11 20.56 -8.93
N GLY A 79 47.56 19.35 -9.10
CA GLY A 79 46.15 19.03 -8.86
C GLY A 79 45.44 18.46 -10.10
N PRO A 80 44.09 18.56 -10.16
CA PRO A 80 43.23 19.20 -9.17
C PRO A 80 43.05 18.37 -7.90
N ILE A 81 42.90 19.05 -6.77
CA ILE A 81 42.20 18.50 -5.60
C ILE A 81 40.70 18.66 -5.87
N VAL A 82 39.96 17.55 -5.82
CA VAL A 82 38.52 17.51 -6.13
C VAL A 82 37.73 17.41 -4.82
N SER A 83 36.68 18.22 -4.67
CA SER A 83 35.77 18.11 -3.52
C SER A 83 34.92 16.84 -3.58
N ALA A 84 34.30 16.48 -2.46
CA ALA A 84 33.25 15.46 -2.47
C ALA A 84 32.04 15.93 -3.30
N ASP A 85 31.30 14.96 -3.85
CA ASP A 85 30.07 15.23 -4.58
C ASP A 85 28.97 15.68 -3.60
N PRO A 86 28.22 16.76 -3.90
CA PRO A 86 27.02 17.07 -3.14
C PRO A 86 25.98 15.98 -3.34
N ASN A 87 25.20 15.69 -2.30
CA ASN A 87 24.15 14.67 -2.37
C ASN A 87 23.03 15.01 -3.36
N CYS A 88 22.79 16.30 -3.60
CA CYS A 88 21.74 16.78 -4.49
C CYS A 88 22.06 18.21 -4.96
N ILE A 89 21.79 19.21 -4.11
CA ILE A 89 22.10 20.62 -4.37
C ILE A 89 23.39 20.98 -3.65
N GLY A 90 24.29 21.64 -4.36
CA GLY A 90 25.52 22.14 -3.77
C GLY A 90 26.62 22.37 -4.79
N ASP A 91 27.81 22.66 -4.28
CA ASP A 91 28.95 22.95 -5.12
C ASP A 91 29.90 21.76 -5.20
N LYS A 92 30.47 21.56 -6.38
CA LYS A 92 31.63 20.70 -6.62
C LYS A 92 32.80 21.53 -7.11
N THR A 93 33.94 21.44 -6.45
CA THR A 93 35.11 22.28 -6.75
C THR A 93 36.31 21.46 -7.21
N TYR A 94 37.08 22.09 -8.11
CA TYR A 94 38.36 21.62 -8.59
C TYR A 94 39.42 22.69 -8.29
N THR A 95 40.40 22.36 -7.45
CA THR A 95 41.43 23.29 -7.00
C THR A 95 42.79 22.91 -7.57
N TRP A 96 43.42 23.83 -8.30
CA TRP A 96 44.79 23.71 -8.78
C TRP A 96 45.70 24.67 -8.03
N THR A 97 46.84 24.15 -7.56
CA THR A 97 47.86 24.95 -6.88
C THR A 97 48.98 25.25 -7.87
N TYR A 98 49.21 26.52 -8.14
CA TYR A 98 50.36 27.01 -8.91
C TYR A 98 51.47 27.35 -7.94
N THR A 99 52.67 26.85 -8.21
CA THR A 99 53.86 27.19 -7.43
C THR A 99 54.95 27.60 -8.41
N ASP A 100 55.44 28.82 -8.28
CA ASP A 100 56.58 29.27 -9.07
C ASP A 100 57.89 28.67 -8.54
N CYS A 101 58.99 28.93 -9.23
CA CYS A 101 60.28 28.39 -8.84
C CYS A 101 60.85 29.05 -7.56
N ALA A 102 60.33 30.22 -7.16
CA ALA A 102 60.69 30.94 -5.94
C ALA A 102 59.94 30.38 -4.71
N GLY A 103 58.92 29.53 -4.95
CA GLY A 103 58.09 28.91 -3.93
C GLY A 103 56.86 29.72 -3.56
N ASN A 104 56.55 30.81 -4.29
CA ASN A 104 55.27 31.48 -4.15
C ASN A 104 54.18 30.55 -4.65
N SER A 105 53.06 30.48 -3.92
CA SER A 105 52.01 29.52 -4.22
C SER A 105 50.62 30.17 -4.11
N GLN A 106 49.79 29.91 -5.11
CA GLN A 106 48.41 30.41 -5.17
C GLN A 106 47.49 29.34 -5.77
N ASP A 107 46.24 29.32 -5.31
CA ASP A 107 45.23 28.37 -5.78
C ASP A 107 44.27 29.03 -6.77
N TRP A 108 44.01 28.35 -7.88
CA TRP A 108 42.90 28.66 -8.77
C TRP A 108 41.82 27.61 -8.61
N ILE A 109 40.58 28.05 -8.44
CA ILE A 109 39.43 27.19 -8.16
C ILE A 109 38.41 27.35 -9.28
N TYR A 110 37.92 26.21 -9.76
CA TYR A 110 36.72 26.14 -10.59
C TYR A 110 35.57 25.52 -9.79
N THR A 111 34.40 26.15 -9.81
CA THR A 111 33.20 25.69 -9.08
C THR A 111 32.06 25.35 -10.02
N TYR A 112 31.58 24.10 -9.98
CA TYR A 112 30.25 23.75 -10.48
C TYR A 112 29.23 23.94 -9.37
N SER A 113 28.13 24.65 -9.65
CA SER A 113 26.96 24.73 -8.77
C SER A 113 25.84 23.86 -9.33
N ILE A 114 25.49 22.81 -8.60
CA ILE A 114 24.47 21.83 -8.96
C ILE A 114 23.13 22.27 -8.38
N ASN A 115 22.10 22.35 -9.22
CA ASN A 115 20.72 22.62 -8.80
C ASN A 115 19.74 21.76 -9.61
N ASP A 116 19.18 20.75 -8.95
CA ASP A 116 18.17 19.87 -9.53
C ASP A 116 16.77 20.22 -9.00
N ASP A 117 15.97 20.84 -9.87
CA ASP A 117 14.60 21.29 -9.61
C ASP A 117 13.58 20.62 -10.53
N ILE A 118 13.96 19.51 -11.16
CA ILE A 118 13.13 18.79 -12.13
C ILE A 118 12.46 17.61 -11.42
N ASP A 119 11.13 17.58 -11.43
CA ASP A 119 10.40 16.41 -10.92
C ASP A 119 10.67 15.17 -11.80
N PRO A 120 10.67 13.96 -11.20
CA PRO A 120 10.65 12.73 -11.96
C PRO A 120 9.44 12.64 -12.91
N ILE A 121 9.54 11.78 -13.92
CA ILE A 121 8.45 11.50 -14.85
C ILE A 121 7.91 10.09 -14.60
N ILE A 122 6.59 9.97 -14.45
CA ILE A 122 5.89 8.67 -14.47
C ILE A 122 5.98 8.09 -15.88
N VAL A 123 6.66 6.95 -16.01
CA VAL A 123 6.79 6.19 -17.26
C VAL A 123 5.61 5.25 -17.45
N THR A 124 5.20 4.56 -16.38
CA THR A 124 4.04 3.67 -16.36
C THR A 124 3.18 4.06 -15.16
N PRO A 125 1.89 4.41 -15.34
CA PRO A 125 1.01 4.74 -14.22
C PRO A 125 0.65 3.49 -13.41
N ALA A 126 0.29 3.69 -12.15
CA ALA A 126 -0.24 2.61 -11.32
C ALA A 126 -1.55 2.08 -11.91
N SER A 127 -1.80 0.79 -11.70
CA SER A 127 -2.99 0.09 -12.18
C SER A 127 -3.80 -0.48 -11.01
N ASN A 128 -5.11 -0.41 -11.15
CA ASN A 128 -6.06 -0.94 -10.17
C ASN A 128 -5.90 -2.46 -10.04
N ILE A 129 -6.25 -2.98 -8.86
CA ILE A 129 -6.35 -4.41 -8.60
C ILE A 129 -7.67 -4.73 -7.89
N SER A 130 -8.28 -5.85 -8.24
CA SER A 130 -9.44 -6.44 -7.58
C SER A 130 -9.11 -7.88 -7.24
N ILE A 131 -9.37 -8.30 -6.01
CA ILE A 131 -8.97 -9.60 -5.49
C ILE A 131 -10.19 -10.26 -4.86
N GLU A 132 -10.42 -11.53 -5.17
CA GLU A 132 -11.45 -12.30 -4.49
C GLU A 132 -11.09 -12.51 -3.03
N CYS A 133 -12.08 -12.41 -2.15
CA CYS A 133 -11.91 -12.65 -0.74
C CYS A 133 -11.45 -14.09 -0.47
N ASP A 134 -10.48 -14.26 0.43
CA ASP A 134 -9.90 -15.55 0.80
C ASP A 134 -10.16 -15.93 2.28
N GLY A 135 -10.97 -15.14 2.98
CA GLY A 135 -11.23 -15.27 4.42
C GLY A 135 -10.04 -15.02 5.34
N THR A 136 -8.89 -14.62 4.78
CA THR A 136 -7.66 -14.33 5.54
C THR A 136 -7.18 -12.89 5.38
N GLY A 137 -8.04 -12.02 4.82
CA GLY A 137 -7.81 -10.58 4.64
C GLY A 137 -6.97 -10.22 3.41
N ASN A 138 -6.60 -11.18 2.56
CA ASN A 138 -5.81 -10.94 1.34
C ASN A 138 -4.48 -10.18 1.53
N ASN A 139 -3.92 -10.20 2.75
CA ASN A 139 -2.76 -9.38 3.13
C ASN A 139 -1.51 -9.61 2.25
N GLY A 140 -1.31 -10.82 1.71
CA GLY A 140 -0.17 -11.11 0.84
C GLY A 140 -0.29 -10.47 -0.54
N ALA A 141 -1.49 -10.46 -1.11
CA ALA A 141 -1.72 -9.96 -2.45
C ALA A 141 -1.69 -8.42 -2.50
N ILE A 142 -2.23 -7.77 -1.47
CA ILE A 142 -2.08 -6.32 -1.31
C ILE A 142 -0.62 -5.92 -1.09
N GLN A 143 0.13 -6.65 -0.26
CA GLN A 143 1.54 -6.34 -0.03
C GLN A 143 2.35 -6.45 -1.32
N THR A 144 2.11 -7.49 -2.11
CA THR A 144 2.76 -7.68 -3.42
C THR A 144 2.46 -6.52 -4.38
N TRP A 145 1.22 -6.04 -4.39
CA TRP A 145 0.81 -4.91 -5.23
C TRP A 145 1.45 -3.58 -4.74
N LEU A 146 1.50 -3.35 -3.44
CA LEU A 146 2.16 -2.18 -2.84
C LEU A 146 3.67 -2.16 -3.09
N ASP A 147 4.34 -3.31 -2.90
CA ASP A 147 5.79 -3.47 -3.11
C ASP A 147 6.19 -3.24 -4.57
N ASN A 148 5.25 -3.49 -5.50
CA ASN A 148 5.42 -3.22 -6.92
C ASN A 148 4.86 -1.85 -7.36
N ASN A 149 4.57 -0.95 -6.41
CA ASN A 149 4.03 0.39 -6.67
C ASN A 149 2.75 0.40 -7.53
N GLY A 150 1.89 -0.60 -7.37
CA GLY A 150 0.71 -0.80 -8.22
C GLY A 150 1.05 -1.06 -9.70
N GLY A 151 2.27 -1.54 -9.99
CA GLY A 151 2.80 -1.69 -11.34
C GLY A 151 3.37 -0.40 -11.95
N ALA A 152 3.45 0.68 -11.17
CA ALA A 152 3.97 1.95 -11.66
C ALA A 152 5.51 1.93 -11.82
N SER A 153 6.00 2.75 -12.74
CA SER A 153 7.43 3.02 -12.91
C SER A 153 7.64 4.50 -13.21
N ALA A 154 8.77 5.04 -12.75
CA ALA A 154 9.16 6.42 -12.95
C ALA A 154 10.65 6.49 -13.28
N SER A 155 11.06 7.57 -13.92
CA SER A 155 12.46 7.86 -14.22
C SER A 155 12.73 9.33 -13.94
N ASP A 156 13.91 9.61 -13.43
CA ASP A 156 14.44 10.95 -13.30
C ASP A 156 15.67 11.13 -14.22
N ASN A 157 15.98 12.36 -14.60
CA ASN A 157 17.09 12.65 -15.51
C ASN A 157 18.45 12.71 -14.81
N CYS A 158 18.50 12.93 -13.49
CA CYS A 158 19.75 13.10 -12.75
C CYS A 158 20.02 11.96 -11.75
N SER A 159 19.00 11.24 -11.29
CA SER A 159 19.13 10.31 -10.18
C SER A 159 18.15 9.13 -10.23
N GLU A 160 18.32 8.20 -9.29
CA GLU A 160 17.34 7.13 -9.08
C GLU A 160 16.11 7.66 -8.30
N VAL A 161 14.95 7.08 -8.59
CA VAL A 161 13.70 7.39 -7.90
C VAL A 161 13.42 6.39 -6.78
N THR A 162 12.99 6.90 -5.64
CA THR A 162 12.47 6.13 -4.51
C THR A 162 10.95 6.24 -4.48
N TRP A 163 10.27 5.22 -3.95
CA TRP A 163 8.80 5.18 -3.92
C TRP A 163 8.25 5.14 -2.51
N THR A 164 7.14 5.83 -2.30
CA THR A 164 6.31 5.73 -1.11
C THR A 164 4.84 5.59 -1.52
N ASN A 165 4.01 5.13 -0.59
CA ASN A 165 2.55 5.12 -0.78
C ASN A 165 1.83 5.55 0.50
N ASN A 166 0.61 6.04 0.35
CA ASN A 166 -0.23 6.50 1.46
C ASN A 166 -1.19 5.43 1.99
N TYR A 167 -0.96 4.13 1.71
CA TYR A 167 -1.89 3.08 2.09
C TYR A 167 -2.08 3.05 3.61
N GLY A 168 -3.26 3.45 4.06
CA GLY A 168 -3.59 3.67 5.48
C GLY A 168 -4.22 2.49 6.20
N GLY A 169 -4.46 1.37 5.51
CA GLY A 169 -4.93 0.12 6.12
C GLY A 169 -6.34 0.19 6.71
N THR A 170 -7.34 -0.08 5.88
CA THR A 170 -8.58 -0.70 6.34
C THR A 170 -8.99 -1.71 5.29
N ILE A 171 -8.99 -2.99 5.64
CA ILE A 171 -9.56 -4.03 4.79
C ILE A 171 -11.06 -4.00 5.06
N SER A 172 -11.87 -3.85 4.03
CA SER A 172 -13.29 -4.13 4.16
C SER A 172 -13.75 -4.81 2.90
N ASP A 173 -14.15 -6.07 3.08
CA ASP A 173 -14.71 -6.91 2.05
C ASP A 173 -16.02 -6.28 1.58
N CYS A 174 -16.17 -6.12 0.27
CA CYS A 174 -17.34 -5.50 -0.35
C CYS A 174 -17.59 -4.04 0.03
N SER A 175 -16.53 -3.37 0.48
CA SER A 175 -16.52 -1.91 0.62
C SER A 175 -16.16 -1.20 -0.67
N THR A 176 -16.28 0.12 -0.63
CA THR A 176 -15.75 0.98 -1.69
C THR A 176 -14.25 0.73 -1.88
N PRO A 177 -13.77 0.60 -3.14
CA PRO A 177 -12.35 0.50 -3.43
C PRO A 177 -11.55 1.60 -2.72
N ILE A 178 -10.35 1.25 -2.27
CA ILE A 178 -9.44 2.16 -1.56
C ILE A 178 -8.49 2.76 -2.57
N ASP A 179 -8.51 4.08 -2.69
CA ASP A 179 -7.54 4.81 -3.51
C ASP A 179 -6.19 4.90 -2.81
N VAL A 180 -5.14 4.43 -3.48
CA VAL A 180 -3.76 4.52 -3.04
C VAL A 180 -2.99 5.43 -3.98
N ILE A 181 -2.29 6.38 -3.38
CA ILE A 181 -1.39 7.32 -4.04
C ILE A 181 0.03 6.77 -3.89
N PHE A 182 0.67 6.50 -5.02
CA PHE A 182 2.08 6.15 -5.10
C PHE A 182 2.87 7.39 -5.50
N THR A 183 3.88 7.75 -4.71
CA THR A 183 4.73 8.93 -4.94
C THR A 183 6.15 8.48 -5.22
N ALA A 184 6.65 8.87 -6.39
CA ALA A 184 8.05 8.74 -6.77
C ALA A 184 8.79 10.03 -6.39
N THR A 185 9.92 9.89 -5.71
CA THR A 185 10.76 11.01 -5.24
C THR A 185 12.20 10.76 -5.64
N ASP A 186 12.83 11.74 -6.29
CA ASP A 186 14.25 11.69 -6.65
C ASP A 186 15.16 11.85 -5.42
N ALA A 187 16.48 11.85 -5.64
CA ALA A 187 17.46 12.08 -4.57
C ALA A 187 17.40 13.52 -3.98
N CYS A 188 16.75 14.43 -4.69
CA CYS A 188 16.64 15.84 -4.38
C CYS A 188 15.37 16.25 -3.64
N GLY A 189 14.41 15.34 -3.54
CA GLY A 189 13.12 15.58 -2.92
C GLY A 189 12.06 16.09 -3.91
N ASN A 190 12.37 16.22 -5.20
CA ASN A 190 11.37 16.51 -6.22
C ASN A 190 10.50 15.26 -6.43
N SER A 191 9.22 15.44 -6.73
CA SER A 191 8.28 14.32 -6.64
C SER A 191 7.10 14.40 -7.58
N VAL A 192 6.66 13.22 -8.02
CA VAL A 192 5.47 13.02 -8.85
C VAL A 192 4.65 11.86 -8.30
N SER A 193 3.34 11.86 -8.53
CA SER A 193 2.47 10.80 -8.02
C SER A 193 1.56 10.21 -9.10
N THR A 194 1.14 8.98 -8.87
CA THR A 194 0.11 8.27 -9.62
C THR A 194 -0.85 7.57 -8.65
N THR A 195 -2.08 7.32 -9.06
CA THR A 195 -3.13 6.76 -8.20
C THR A 195 -3.67 5.48 -8.78
N ALA A 196 -3.97 4.51 -7.93
CA ALA A 196 -4.70 3.31 -8.30
C ALA A 196 -5.56 2.82 -7.13
N SER A 197 -6.63 2.10 -7.45
CA SER A 197 -7.56 1.57 -6.46
C SER A 197 -7.31 0.10 -6.16
N TYR A 198 -7.44 -0.27 -4.89
CA TYR A 198 -7.47 -1.64 -4.40
C TYR A 198 -8.89 -2.02 -3.96
N ALA A 199 -9.40 -3.16 -4.41
CA ALA A 199 -10.70 -3.69 -4.00
C ALA A 199 -10.60 -5.16 -3.60
N ILE A 200 -11.33 -5.54 -2.54
CA ILE A 200 -11.64 -6.93 -2.25
C ILE A 200 -13.10 -7.17 -2.61
N THR A 201 -13.31 -8.15 -3.48
CA THR A 201 -14.63 -8.60 -3.92
C THR A 201 -14.91 -9.96 -3.32
N ASP A 202 -16.16 -10.21 -2.94
CA ASP A 202 -16.61 -11.54 -2.60
C ASP A 202 -17.75 -11.92 -3.53
N THR A 203 -17.54 -13.01 -4.26
CA THR A 203 -18.50 -13.57 -5.20
C THR A 203 -18.97 -14.96 -4.79
N VAL A 204 -18.54 -15.43 -3.62
CA VAL A 204 -18.83 -16.78 -3.12
C VAL A 204 -20.00 -16.71 -2.15
N PRO A 205 -21.11 -17.42 -2.41
CA PRO A 205 -22.21 -17.51 -1.46
C PRO A 205 -21.83 -18.17 -0.14
N PRO A 206 -22.54 -17.86 0.97
CA PRO A 206 -22.42 -18.60 2.22
C PRO A 206 -22.54 -20.12 2.03
N THR A 207 -21.79 -20.88 2.80
CA THR A 207 -21.92 -22.34 2.85
C THR A 207 -22.96 -22.74 3.89
N ILE A 208 -23.98 -23.51 3.48
CA ILE A 208 -24.90 -24.16 4.42
C ILE A 208 -24.17 -25.35 5.07
N GLU A 209 -23.91 -25.27 6.37
CA GLU A 209 -23.26 -26.31 7.15
C GLU A 209 -24.27 -27.35 7.68
N THR A 210 -25.46 -26.87 8.05
CA THR A 210 -26.57 -27.69 8.53
C THR A 210 -27.83 -27.26 7.80
N GLU A 211 -28.45 -28.18 7.08
CA GLU A 211 -29.73 -27.94 6.43
C GLU A 211 -30.85 -27.71 7.45
N ALA A 212 -31.84 -26.90 7.08
CA ALA A 212 -33.06 -26.75 7.86
C ALA A 212 -33.74 -28.12 8.02
N SER A 213 -34.36 -28.35 9.18
CA SER A 213 -35.00 -29.61 9.53
C SER A 213 -36.52 -29.42 9.66
N ASP A 214 -37.26 -30.39 9.11
CA ASP A 214 -38.72 -30.45 9.27
C ASP A 214 -39.12 -30.53 10.75
N LEU A 215 -40.25 -29.93 11.10
CA LEU A 215 -40.85 -30.01 12.43
C LEU A 215 -42.31 -30.43 12.33
N THR A 216 -42.66 -31.51 13.01
CA THR A 216 -44.04 -31.99 13.15
C THR A 216 -44.48 -31.88 14.61
N VAL A 217 -45.62 -31.24 14.84
CA VAL A 217 -46.21 -31.05 16.18
C VAL A 217 -47.64 -31.57 16.22
N GLU A 218 -48.06 -32.05 17.39
CA GLU A 218 -49.46 -32.38 17.63
C GLU A 218 -50.27 -31.11 17.88
N CYS A 219 -51.50 -31.10 17.36
CA CYS A 219 -52.41 -29.98 17.46
C CYS A 219 -52.75 -29.63 18.91
N ASP A 220 -52.41 -28.41 19.33
CA ASP A 220 -52.65 -27.92 20.69
C ASP A 220 -54.02 -27.24 20.86
N GLY A 221 -54.84 -27.24 19.82
CA GLY A 221 -56.12 -26.53 19.74
C GLY A 221 -56.01 -25.00 19.68
N GLN A 222 -54.79 -24.48 19.55
CA GLN A 222 -54.46 -23.06 19.45
C GLN A 222 -53.59 -22.75 18.21
N GLY A 223 -53.36 -23.75 17.34
CA GLY A 223 -52.64 -23.62 16.08
C GLY A 223 -51.12 -23.68 16.23
N ASN A 224 -50.59 -24.16 17.36
CA ASN A 224 -49.16 -24.35 17.63
C ASN A 224 -48.29 -23.12 17.32
N ILE A 225 -48.83 -21.92 17.57
CA ILE A 225 -48.19 -20.64 17.22
C ILE A 225 -46.79 -20.54 17.84
N ALA A 226 -46.65 -20.92 19.11
CA ALA A 226 -45.37 -20.85 19.82
C ALA A 226 -44.31 -21.81 19.23
N ASP A 227 -44.70 -23.02 18.82
CA ASP A 227 -43.79 -23.98 18.21
C ASP A 227 -43.31 -23.48 16.84
N LEU A 228 -44.24 -22.95 16.03
CA LEU A 228 -43.95 -22.38 14.73
C LEU A 228 -43.01 -21.17 14.83
N GLU A 229 -43.31 -20.21 15.71
CA GLU A 229 -42.47 -19.04 15.93
C GLU A 229 -41.06 -19.44 16.41
N THR A 230 -40.97 -20.41 17.31
CA THR A 230 -39.67 -20.91 17.80
C THR A 230 -38.86 -21.54 16.67
N TRP A 231 -39.50 -22.33 15.82
CA TRP A 231 -38.85 -22.99 14.68
C TRP A 231 -38.38 -21.99 13.63
N ILE A 232 -39.20 -21.00 13.26
CA ILE A 232 -38.83 -19.94 12.30
C ILE A 232 -37.70 -19.06 12.86
N ASN A 233 -37.79 -18.61 14.12
CA ASN A 233 -36.76 -17.77 14.75
C ASN A 233 -35.40 -18.47 14.90
N ASN A 234 -35.39 -19.80 14.84
CA ASN A 234 -34.17 -20.61 14.80
C ASN A 234 -33.78 -21.01 13.38
N ASN A 235 -34.33 -20.36 12.36
CA ASN A 235 -34.14 -20.66 10.93
C ASN A 235 -34.39 -22.14 10.59
N GLY A 236 -35.37 -22.79 11.22
CA GLY A 236 -35.60 -24.23 11.05
C GLY A 236 -34.42 -25.11 11.49
N GLY A 237 -33.49 -24.56 12.29
CA GLY A 237 -32.25 -25.20 12.71
C GLY A 237 -31.10 -25.10 11.71
N THR A 238 -31.22 -24.33 10.62
CA THR A 238 -30.13 -24.18 9.66
C THR A 238 -28.95 -23.38 10.22
N ILE A 239 -27.74 -23.78 9.83
CA ILE A 239 -26.49 -23.11 10.18
C ILE A 239 -25.73 -22.87 8.88
N ALA A 240 -25.22 -21.66 8.70
CA ALA A 240 -24.38 -21.28 7.58
C ALA A 240 -23.15 -20.52 8.06
N SER A 241 -22.08 -20.60 7.29
CA SER A 241 -20.85 -19.84 7.49
C SER A 241 -20.40 -19.22 6.18
N ASP A 242 -19.68 -18.12 6.30
CA ASP A 242 -19.05 -17.43 5.19
C ASP A 242 -17.65 -17.02 5.64
N ASP A 243 -16.67 -17.21 4.75
CA ASP A 243 -15.26 -16.99 5.08
C ASP A 243 -14.92 -15.49 5.18
N CYS A 244 -15.72 -14.65 4.51
CA CYS A 244 -15.39 -13.27 4.21
C CYS A 244 -16.22 -12.28 5.01
N SER A 245 -17.43 -12.65 5.40
CA SER A 245 -18.34 -11.71 6.02
C SER A 245 -19.36 -12.36 6.94
N THR A 246 -20.15 -11.52 7.60
CA THR A 246 -21.23 -11.98 8.48
C THR A 246 -22.48 -12.28 7.68
N ILE A 247 -23.23 -13.29 8.12
CA ILE A 247 -24.47 -13.71 7.48
C ILE A 247 -25.68 -13.02 8.12
N THR A 248 -26.60 -12.60 7.26
CA THR A 248 -27.96 -12.19 7.60
C THR A 248 -28.97 -13.23 7.12
N TRP A 249 -30.06 -13.40 7.86
CA TRP A 249 -31.10 -14.40 7.57
C TRP A 249 -32.44 -13.73 7.24
N ASP A 250 -33.15 -14.32 6.28
CA ASP A 250 -34.53 -13.98 5.92
C ASP A 250 -35.31 -15.27 5.64
N ASP A 251 -36.63 -15.21 5.78
CA ASP A 251 -37.53 -16.35 5.50
C ASP A 251 -38.73 -15.94 4.64
N ASP A 252 -39.27 -16.89 3.89
CA ASP A 252 -40.40 -16.64 3.01
C ASP A 252 -41.78 -16.86 3.64
N TYR A 253 -41.88 -17.18 4.94
CA TYR A 253 -43.15 -17.53 5.57
C TYR A 253 -44.11 -16.33 5.60
N LYS A 254 -45.34 -16.56 5.15
CA LYS A 254 -46.37 -15.50 5.00
C LYS A 254 -47.46 -15.53 6.08
N GLY A 255 -47.18 -16.20 7.21
CA GLY A 255 -48.12 -16.24 8.33
C GLY A 255 -49.33 -17.17 8.12
N VAL A 256 -49.31 -18.00 7.07
CA VAL A 256 -50.43 -18.88 6.73
C VAL A 256 -49.92 -20.29 6.45
N LEU A 257 -50.51 -21.27 7.14
CA LEU A 257 -50.35 -22.68 6.82
C LEU A 257 -51.32 -23.06 5.70
N THR A 258 -50.92 -23.99 4.84
CA THR A 258 -51.84 -24.71 3.97
C THR A 258 -52.80 -25.50 4.86
N PRO A 259 -54.12 -25.19 4.86
CA PRO A 259 -55.04 -25.77 5.83
C PRO A 259 -55.23 -27.28 5.63
N GLY A 260 -55.28 -28.00 6.74
CA GLY A 260 -55.73 -29.40 6.83
C GLY A 260 -57.16 -29.49 7.37
N CYS A 261 -57.45 -30.55 8.13
CA CYS A 261 -58.70 -30.70 8.89
C CYS A 261 -58.61 -29.95 10.22
N GLY A 262 -59.65 -29.23 10.62
CA GLY A 262 -59.62 -28.45 11.86
C GLY A 262 -58.48 -27.42 11.86
N LEU A 263 -57.72 -27.35 12.94
CA LEU A 263 -56.54 -26.48 13.10
C LEU A 263 -55.23 -27.13 12.62
N THR A 264 -55.28 -28.24 11.89
CA THR A 264 -54.08 -28.84 11.27
C THR A 264 -53.67 -28.11 9.99
N GLY A 265 -52.43 -28.33 9.54
CA GLY A 265 -51.91 -27.73 8.33
C GLY A 265 -50.41 -27.90 8.17
N SER A 266 -49.86 -27.39 7.06
CA SER A 266 -48.41 -27.38 6.84
C SER A 266 -47.94 -26.17 6.05
N ALA A 267 -46.68 -25.79 6.23
CA ALA A 267 -46.00 -24.79 5.41
C ALA A 267 -44.57 -25.26 5.11
N ILE A 268 -44.18 -25.14 3.85
CA ILE A 268 -42.78 -25.22 3.44
C ILE A 268 -42.23 -23.80 3.57
N VAL A 269 -41.13 -23.66 4.29
CA VAL A 269 -40.45 -22.37 4.51
C VAL A 269 -39.03 -22.46 3.97
N SER A 270 -38.64 -21.43 3.23
CA SER A 270 -37.29 -21.23 2.70
C SER A 270 -36.55 -20.26 3.60
N PHE A 271 -35.41 -20.68 4.15
CA PHE A 271 -34.49 -19.85 4.94
C PHE A 271 -33.32 -19.44 4.06
N LYS A 272 -33.12 -18.13 3.89
CA LYS A 272 -32.10 -17.54 3.03
C LYS A 272 -30.99 -16.91 3.85
N ALA A 273 -29.78 -17.46 3.72
CA ALA A 273 -28.54 -16.86 4.21
C ALA A 273 -28.00 -15.89 3.16
N THR A 274 -27.76 -14.63 3.55
CA THR A 274 -27.15 -13.60 2.69
C THR A 274 -25.90 -13.06 3.37
N ASP A 275 -24.76 -13.11 2.69
CA ASP A 275 -23.52 -12.51 3.18
C ASP A 275 -23.56 -10.97 3.11
N ALA A 276 -22.50 -10.28 3.54
CA ALA A 276 -22.47 -8.81 3.49
C ALA A 276 -22.34 -8.23 2.07
N CYS A 277 -22.00 -9.07 1.11
CA CYS A 277 -21.73 -8.75 -0.29
C CYS A 277 -22.96 -8.98 -1.19
N GLY A 278 -24.00 -9.59 -0.63
CA GLY A 278 -25.26 -9.90 -1.31
C GLY A 278 -25.28 -11.27 -1.97
N ASN A 279 -24.30 -12.15 -1.73
CA ASN A 279 -24.37 -13.52 -2.22
C ASN A 279 -25.29 -14.36 -1.29
N GLU A 280 -26.06 -15.26 -1.90
CA GLU A 280 -27.19 -15.92 -1.23
C GLU A 280 -27.11 -17.45 -1.32
N SER A 281 -27.46 -18.11 -0.21
CA SER A 281 -27.70 -19.55 -0.12
C SER A 281 -29.04 -19.81 0.56
N ILE A 282 -29.72 -20.90 0.16
CA ILE A 282 -31.08 -21.21 0.61
C ILE A 282 -31.15 -22.64 1.13
N SER A 283 -31.80 -22.83 2.27
CA SER A 283 -32.22 -24.13 2.80
C SER A 283 -33.73 -24.13 3.02
N THR A 284 -34.40 -25.29 2.89
CA THR A 284 -35.87 -25.38 2.99
C THR A 284 -36.28 -26.49 3.93
N ALA A 285 -37.32 -26.25 4.74
CA ALA A 285 -37.91 -27.27 5.60
C ALA A 285 -39.43 -27.05 5.77
N THR A 286 -40.12 -28.07 6.27
CA THR A 286 -41.58 -28.10 6.43
C THR A 286 -41.98 -28.09 7.90
N PHE A 287 -42.87 -27.17 8.27
CA PHE A 287 -43.59 -27.23 9.54
C PHE A 287 -44.95 -27.87 9.33
N THR A 288 -45.31 -28.87 10.15
CA THR A 288 -46.58 -29.61 10.04
C THR A 288 -47.27 -29.71 11.40
N ILE A 289 -48.54 -29.33 11.44
CA ILE A 289 -49.46 -29.63 12.55
C ILE A 289 -50.26 -30.86 12.16
N VAL A 290 -50.15 -31.92 12.95
CA VAL A 290 -50.95 -33.14 12.82
C VAL A 290 -51.92 -33.26 13.99
N ASP A 291 -52.99 -34.02 13.80
CA ASP A 291 -53.89 -34.40 14.86
C ASP A 291 -53.99 -35.92 14.92
N THR A 292 -53.40 -36.50 15.95
CA THR A 292 -53.50 -37.93 16.24
C THR A 292 -54.36 -38.22 17.47
N THR A 293 -54.94 -37.19 18.09
CA THR A 293 -55.78 -37.33 19.29
C THR A 293 -57.21 -37.65 18.88
N ALA A 294 -57.80 -38.69 19.48
CA ALA A 294 -59.19 -39.03 19.19
C ALA A 294 -60.16 -38.07 19.89
N PRO A 295 -61.32 -37.76 19.29
CA PRO A 295 -62.34 -36.94 19.93
C PRO A 295 -62.91 -37.61 21.17
N VAL A 296 -63.23 -36.81 22.18
CA VAL A 296 -63.82 -37.27 23.44
C VAL A 296 -65.34 -37.20 23.33
N ALA A 297 -65.98 -38.36 23.20
CA ALA A 297 -67.44 -38.47 23.22
C ALA A 297 -67.99 -38.46 24.65
N PRO A 298 -69.21 -37.93 24.87
CA PRO A 298 -69.92 -38.07 26.14
C PRO A 298 -70.32 -39.54 26.38
N SER A 299 -70.71 -39.86 27.61
CA SER A 299 -71.32 -41.16 27.90
C SER A 299 -72.54 -41.39 27.01
N ALA A 300 -72.62 -42.55 26.37
CA ALA A 300 -73.77 -42.93 25.56
C ALA A 300 -75.08 -42.80 26.36
N PRO A 301 -76.20 -42.40 25.71
CA PRO A 301 -77.51 -42.43 26.35
C PRO A 301 -77.81 -43.83 26.91
N ALA A 302 -78.49 -43.89 28.06
CA ALA A 302 -78.89 -45.17 28.62
C ALA A 302 -79.92 -45.88 27.74
N ASP A 303 -79.88 -47.21 27.71
CA ASP A 303 -80.90 -48.01 27.02
C ASP A 303 -82.29 -47.79 27.64
N ILE A 304 -83.29 -47.51 26.79
CA ILE A 304 -84.70 -47.34 27.19
C ILE A 304 -85.57 -48.29 26.37
N ALA A 305 -86.50 -48.97 27.03
CA ALA A 305 -87.49 -49.83 26.38
C ALA A 305 -88.84 -49.12 26.28
N TYR A 306 -89.48 -49.23 25.11
CA TYR A 306 -90.83 -48.71 24.84
C TYR A 306 -91.76 -49.86 24.45
N GLU A 307 -93.01 -49.81 24.91
CA GLU A 307 -94.01 -50.83 24.57
C GLU A 307 -94.67 -50.58 23.19
N CYS A 308 -94.70 -49.32 22.73
CA CYS A 308 -95.27 -48.94 21.43
C CYS A 308 -94.26 -48.21 20.56
N ILE A 309 -94.28 -48.46 19.25
CA ILE A 309 -93.43 -47.75 18.28
C ILE A 309 -93.69 -46.24 18.25
N ALA A 310 -94.90 -45.81 18.63
CA ALA A 310 -95.27 -44.40 18.69
C ALA A 310 -94.62 -43.63 19.86
N ASP A 311 -94.11 -44.34 20.87
CA ASP A 311 -93.49 -43.74 22.06
C ASP A 311 -91.96 -43.62 21.92
N VAL A 312 -91.37 -44.25 20.90
CA VAL A 312 -89.93 -44.16 20.61
C VAL A 312 -89.63 -42.74 20.10
N PRO A 313 -88.88 -41.92 20.85
CA PRO A 313 -88.50 -40.59 20.38
C PRO A 313 -87.58 -40.70 19.16
N ALA A 314 -87.54 -39.66 18.34
CA ALA A 314 -86.48 -39.52 17.35
C ALA A 314 -85.12 -39.55 18.05
N ALA A 315 -84.11 -40.12 17.39
CA ALA A 315 -82.77 -40.12 17.95
C ALA A 315 -82.30 -38.66 18.12
N GLY A 316 -81.72 -38.37 19.29
CA GLY A 316 -81.14 -37.07 19.56
C GLY A 316 -79.73 -36.97 18.98
N ASP A 317 -79.27 -35.74 18.82
CA ASP A 317 -77.89 -35.48 18.41
C ASP A 317 -76.89 -35.87 19.52
N LEU A 318 -75.71 -36.33 19.12
CA LEU A 318 -74.57 -36.55 20.02
C LEU A 318 -73.40 -35.67 19.57
N THR A 319 -72.84 -34.92 20.52
CA THR A 319 -71.69 -34.03 20.29
C THR A 319 -70.47 -34.55 21.03
N ALA A 320 -69.39 -34.85 20.30
CA ALA A 320 -68.06 -35.13 20.84
C ALA A 320 -67.17 -33.87 20.73
N ALA A 321 -66.21 -33.71 21.63
CA ALA A 321 -65.26 -32.59 21.59
C ALA A 321 -63.89 -33.06 21.14
N ASP A 322 -63.31 -32.32 20.20
CA ASP A 322 -61.97 -32.53 19.68
C ASP A 322 -61.12 -31.27 19.89
N ASN A 323 -59.86 -31.44 20.29
CA ASN A 323 -58.96 -30.31 20.51
C ASN A 323 -58.64 -29.56 19.20
N CYS A 324 -58.63 -30.24 18.05
CA CYS A 324 -58.25 -29.65 16.77
C CYS A 324 -59.43 -29.34 15.86
N ALA A 325 -60.47 -30.18 15.88
CA ALA A 325 -61.68 -30.02 15.06
C ALA A 325 -62.83 -29.31 15.80
N GLY A 326 -62.74 -29.12 17.11
CA GLY A 326 -63.81 -28.54 17.93
C GLY A 326 -64.97 -29.52 18.17
N ASP A 327 -66.18 -28.99 18.30
CA ASP A 327 -67.38 -29.82 18.54
C ASP A 327 -67.80 -30.56 17.25
N ILE A 328 -67.90 -31.88 17.35
CA ILE A 328 -68.31 -32.79 16.27
C ILE A 328 -69.70 -33.35 16.62
N THR A 329 -70.74 -32.94 15.88
CA THR A 329 -72.12 -33.39 16.10
C THR A 329 -72.56 -34.40 15.05
N VAL A 330 -73.03 -35.56 15.50
CA VAL A 330 -73.73 -36.54 14.67
C VAL A 330 -75.23 -36.39 14.89
N THR A 331 -75.99 -36.28 13.81
CA THR A 331 -77.45 -36.15 13.84
C THR A 331 -78.13 -37.53 13.80
N GLY A 332 -79.14 -37.69 14.65
CA GLY A 332 -79.92 -38.92 14.83
C GLY A 332 -81.12 -39.07 13.89
#